data_AF-A0A1Y6G386-F1
#
_entry.id   AF-A0A1Y6G386-F1
#
_cell.length_a   1.000
_cell.length_b   1.000
_cell.length_c   1.000
_cell.angle_alpha   90.00
_cell.angle_beta   90.00
_cell.angle_gamma   90.00
#
_symmetry.space_group_name_H-M   'P 1'
#
loop_
_entity.id
_entity.type
_entity.pdbx_description
1 polymer ?
#
loop_
_entity_poly.entity_id
_entity_poly.type
_entity_poly.pdbx_seq_one_letter_code
_entity_poly.pdbx_strand_id
1 'polypeptide(L)'
;MNKKLYLSFLILVLIFPSLGGNVHADTVKKSTKIEVFYPNSNVNTSKKIRYIFNINSGGYIVNAVRLDEKTQKVTNQYVYYPNTVYGKHANNIRYIFNIDAYGKLTKAVLREKGTQRILSRYEYYPGTVYGAHAKNIKYIFTINTMGYVTQATQREKGTQRILSWYQYNAKTVYGNHATKVSSLKLNVPLINQRPELPTGCEITAVTMMLQYKGVRVDKVTLAKKMPRHSSNPNLGYVGNPFTKSGWTIYPPALMGLVKNYAGSAKNLTGASNGTIEKQLVNNKPVVVLVSRMHGFSVHALVLTGFDQSNYYYNDCWTGEKNAKISKAEFNRLWGNQSKRAISY
;
A
#
# COMPACT_ATOMS: atom_id res chain seq x y z
N MET A 1 -14.98 -2.99 55.78
CA MET A 1 -14.63 -1.65 55.23
C MET A 1 -14.52 -1.75 53.72
N ASN A 2 -15.62 -1.48 53.00
CA ASN A 2 -15.67 -1.45 51.53
C ASN A 2 -16.07 -0.04 51.09
N LYS A 3 -15.10 0.78 50.65
CA LYS A 3 -15.37 2.09 50.06
C LYS A 3 -15.71 1.90 48.57
N LYS A 4 -16.99 1.95 48.23
CA LYS A 4 -17.47 2.19 46.85
C LYS A 4 -17.22 3.66 46.51
N LEU A 5 -16.33 3.92 45.56
CA LEU A 5 -16.09 5.25 44.99
C LEU A 5 -17.19 5.53 43.95
N TYR A 6 -18.09 6.47 44.25
CA TYR A 6 -19.07 6.97 43.30
C TYR A 6 -18.37 7.94 42.32
N LEU A 7 -18.41 7.61 41.03
CA LEU A 7 -17.89 8.44 39.95
C LEU A 7 -19.02 9.38 39.47
N SER A 8 -19.04 10.61 39.97
CA SER A 8 -20.03 11.62 39.57
C SER A 8 -19.69 12.18 38.19
N PHE A 9 -20.50 11.86 37.17
CA PHE A 9 -20.47 12.52 35.87
C PHE A 9 -21.27 13.82 35.94
N LEU A 10 -20.60 14.97 35.88
CA LEU A 10 -21.25 16.27 35.74
C LEU A 10 -21.63 16.45 34.26
N ILE A 11 -22.90 16.16 33.92
CA ILE A 11 -23.49 16.50 32.63
C ILE A 11 -23.98 17.95 32.73
N LEU A 12 -23.25 18.89 32.13
CA LEU A 12 -23.74 20.27 32.01
C LEU A 12 -24.63 20.37 30.76
N VAL A 13 -25.93 20.10 30.92
CA VAL A 13 -26.93 20.56 29.94
C VAL A 13 -27.22 22.02 30.27
N LEU A 14 -26.80 22.95 29.41
CA LEU A 14 -27.20 24.35 29.53
C LEU A 14 -28.69 24.47 29.15
N ILE A 15 -29.55 24.53 30.16
CA ILE A 15 -30.94 24.97 30.03
C ILE A 15 -31.03 26.34 30.71
N PHE A 16 -31.33 27.39 29.95
CA PHE A 16 -31.66 28.70 30.50
C PHE A 16 -33.11 28.69 31.01
N PRO A 17 -33.43 29.21 32.20
CA PRO A 17 -34.80 29.46 32.59
C PRO A 17 -35.19 30.90 32.23
N SER A 18 -36.30 31.07 31.50
CA SER A 18 -37.06 32.32 31.50
C SER A 18 -38.44 32.06 32.10
N LEU A 19 -38.75 32.81 33.15
CA LEU A 19 -40.04 32.88 33.81
C LEU A 19 -41.12 33.40 32.85
N GLY A 20 -42.30 32.76 32.88
CA GLY A 20 -43.59 33.39 32.59
C GLY A 20 -44.19 33.19 31.19
N GLY A 21 -45.32 32.47 31.11
CA GLY A 21 -46.39 32.76 30.15
C GLY A 21 -46.51 31.87 28.90
N ASN A 22 -47.56 31.06 28.90
CA ASN A 22 -48.31 30.49 27.76
C ASN A 22 -47.64 29.50 26.80
N VAL A 23 -48.34 28.37 26.64
CA VAL A 23 -48.04 27.21 25.81
C VAL A 23 -48.05 27.58 24.33
N HIS A 24 -46.88 27.57 23.70
CA HIS A 24 -46.71 27.39 22.26
C HIS A 24 -45.56 26.41 22.02
N ALA A 25 -45.86 25.37 21.23
CA ALA A 25 -45.05 24.19 20.91
C ALA A 25 -43.53 24.41 21.03
N ASP A 26 -42.94 23.73 22.03
CA ASP A 26 -41.52 23.61 22.27
C ASP A 26 -40.77 23.16 21.00
N THR A 27 -40.13 24.11 20.33
CA THR A 27 -39.05 23.77 19.39
C THR A 27 -37.77 23.60 20.21
N VAL A 28 -37.65 22.46 20.88
CA VAL A 28 -36.37 22.05 21.48
C VAL A 28 -35.35 21.99 20.34
N LYS A 29 -34.44 22.97 20.31
CA LYS A 29 -33.26 22.97 19.42
C LYS A 29 -32.52 21.65 19.64
N LYS A 30 -32.75 20.67 18.77
CA LYS A 30 -32.09 19.37 18.80
C LYS A 30 -30.59 19.63 18.72
N SER A 31 -29.88 19.48 19.85
CA SER A 31 -28.46 19.80 19.89
C SER A 31 -27.74 18.94 18.85
N THR A 32 -27.11 19.59 17.88
CA THR A 32 -26.43 18.89 16.78
C THR A 32 -25.09 18.30 17.23
N LYS A 33 -24.69 18.54 18.49
CA LYS A 33 -23.40 18.12 19.06
C LYS A 33 -23.48 17.78 20.55
N ILE A 34 -22.63 16.86 20.99
CA ILE A 34 -22.32 16.61 22.41
C ILE A 34 -20.83 16.86 22.62
N GLU A 35 -20.48 17.67 23.61
CA GLU A 35 -19.11 17.97 24.00
C GLU A 35 -18.78 17.29 25.33
N VAL A 36 -17.64 16.61 25.38
CA VAL A 36 -17.14 15.95 26.59
C VAL A 36 -15.80 16.59 26.95
N PHE A 37 -15.68 17.09 28.18
CA PHE A 37 -14.50 17.81 28.64
C PHE A 37 -13.51 16.89 29.38
N TYR A 38 -12.26 17.34 29.51
CA TYR A 38 -11.25 16.66 30.33
C TYR A 38 -11.58 16.77 31.84
N PRO A 39 -11.28 15.75 32.66
CA PRO A 39 -11.36 15.84 34.12
C PRO A 39 -10.47 17.00 34.59
N ASN A 40 -10.98 17.87 35.46
CA ASN A 40 -10.31 19.08 35.98
C ASN A 40 -10.29 20.32 35.05
N SER A 41 -11.07 20.32 33.96
CA SER A 41 -11.35 21.56 33.25
C SER A 41 -12.20 22.49 34.12
N ASN A 42 -11.61 23.58 34.62
CA ASN A 42 -12.32 24.58 35.39
C ASN A 42 -13.30 25.33 34.47
N VAL A 43 -14.59 25.30 34.81
CA VAL A 43 -15.71 25.83 34.01
C VAL A 43 -15.54 27.33 33.69
N ASN A 44 -14.74 28.05 34.48
CA ASN A 44 -14.59 29.50 34.41
C ASN A 44 -13.32 30.02 33.71
N THR A 45 -12.29 29.20 33.41
CA THR A 45 -11.00 29.76 32.94
C THR A 45 -10.30 29.04 31.79
N SER A 46 -10.59 27.76 31.50
CA SER A 46 -10.20 27.13 30.22
C SER A 46 -10.94 25.81 29.96
N LYS A 47 -12.02 25.86 29.17
CA LYS A 47 -12.78 24.67 28.78
C LYS A 47 -11.96 23.83 27.78
N LYS A 48 -11.33 22.76 28.28
CA LYS A 48 -10.60 21.79 27.45
C LYS A 48 -11.51 20.65 27.05
N ILE A 49 -11.89 20.64 25.77
CA ILE A 49 -12.74 19.61 25.20
C ILE A 49 -11.87 18.38 24.91
N ARG A 50 -12.38 17.21 25.27
CA ARG A 50 -11.81 15.90 24.97
C ARG A 50 -12.43 15.29 23.73
N TYR A 51 -13.76 15.34 23.62
CA TYR A 51 -14.50 14.84 22.46
C TYR A 51 -15.60 15.80 22.02
N ILE A 52 -15.83 15.84 20.71
CA ILE A 52 -17.01 16.46 20.11
C ILE A 52 -17.69 15.39 19.26
N PHE A 53 -18.92 15.03 19.61
CA PHE A 53 -19.76 14.09 18.86
C PHE A 53 -20.77 14.87 18.04
N ASN A 54 -20.88 14.60 16.74
CA ASN A 54 -21.88 15.20 15.87
C ASN A 54 -23.08 14.26 15.71
N ILE A 55 -24.28 14.81 15.90
CA ILE A 55 -25.55 14.07 15.92
C ILE A 55 -26.39 14.50 14.71
N ASN A 56 -27.02 13.54 14.04
CA ASN A 56 -27.98 13.82 12.97
C ASN A 56 -29.37 14.20 13.51
N SER A 57 -30.29 14.57 12.61
CA SER A 57 -31.68 14.89 12.94
C SER A 57 -32.44 13.73 13.62
N GLY A 58 -31.99 12.48 13.45
CA GLY A 58 -32.55 11.30 14.13
C GLY A 58 -32.05 11.09 15.56
N GLY A 59 -31.11 11.90 16.06
CA GLY A 59 -30.54 11.72 17.40
C GLY A 59 -29.38 10.72 17.47
N TYR A 60 -28.85 10.28 16.32
CA TYR A 60 -27.75 9.31 16.25
C TYR A 60 -26.41 9.98 15.97
N ILE A 61 -25.35 9.46 16.57
CA ILE A 61 -23.98 9.89 16.31
C ILE A 61 -23.58 9.47 14.90
N VAL A 62 -23.06 10.41 14.13
CA VAL A 62 -22.52 10.17 12.79
C VAL A 62 -21.00 10.07 12.82
N ASN A 63 -20.37 11.04 13.46
CA ASN A 63 -18.92 11.13 13.60
C ASN A 63 -18.55 11.83 14.90
N ALA A 64 -17.29 11.70 15.30
CA ALA A 64 -16.73 12.43 16.43
C ALA A 64 -15.28 12.80 16.18
N VAL A 65 -14.78 13.75 16.95
CA VAL A 65 -13.35 14.05 17.01
C VAL A 65 -12.86 13.96 18.44
N ARG A 66 -11.61 13.49 18.62
CA ARG A 66 -10.87 13.62 19.88
C ARG A 66 -9.87 14.75 19.75
N LEU A 67 -9.79 15.58 20.76
CA LEU A 67 -8.84 16.69 20.82
C LEU A 67 -7.74 16.37 21.84
N ASP A 68 -6.53 16.84 21.56
CA ASP A 68 -5.43 16.81 22.51
C ASP A 68 -5.67 17.79 23.67
N GLU A 69 -5.27 17.41 24.88
CA GLU A 69 -5.57 18.18 26.08
C GLU A 69 -4.88 19.55 26.11
N LYS A 70 -3.62 19.62 25.62
CA LYS A 70 -2.82 20.85 25.71
C LYS A 70 -3.06 21.76 24.52
N THR A 71 -3.04 21.17 23.32
CA THR A 71 -3.09 21.92 22.06
C THR A 71 -4.49 22.12 21.53
N GLN A 72 -5.47 21.34 22.02
CA GLN A 72 -6.84 21.29 21.49
C GLN A 72 -6.89 21.02 19.97
N LYS A 73 -5.82 20.43 19.42
CA LYS A 73 -5.80 19.95 18.04
C LYS A 73 -6.43 18.58 17.96
N VAL A 74 -7.07 18.27 16.82
CA VAL A 74 -7.67 16.96 16.58
C VAL A 74 -6.57 15.90 16.50
N THR A 75 -6.69 14.86 17.32
CA THR A 75 -5.80 13.68 17.31
C THR A 75 -6.45 12.47 16.65
N ASN A 76 -7.77 12.38 16.71
CA ASN A 76 -8.52 11.32 16.06
C ASN A 76 -9.83 11.83 15.46
N GLN A 77 -10.23 11.22 14.34
CA GLN A 77 -11.61 11.29 13.86
C GLN A 77 -12.24 9.90 13.89
N TYR A 78 -13.51 9.85 14.26
CA TYR A 78 -14.30 8.64 14.39
C TYR A 78 -15.48 8.72 13.44
N VAL A 79 -15.74 7.64 12.72
CA VAL A 79 -16.97 7.47 11.94
C VAL A 79 -17.72 6.28 12.53
N TYR A 80 -19.02 6.44 12.76
CA TYR A 80 -19.84 5.42 13.40
C TYR A 80 -20.69 4.67 12.38
N TYR A 81 -21.12 3.46 12.73
CA TYR A 81 -22.17 2.77 11.99
C TYR A 81 -23.51 3.51 12.14
N PRO A 82 -24.45 3.36 11.19
CA PRO A 82 -25.78 3.95 11.29
C PRO A 82 -26.49 3.57 12.61
N ASN A 83 -27.38 4.45 13.07
CA ASN A 83 -28.20 4.28 14.28
C ASN A 83 -27.39 4.16 15.59
N THR A 84 -26.19 4.73 15.64
CA THR A 84 -25.36 4.70 16.84
C THR A 84 -25.85 5.71 17.88
N VAL A 85 -26.18 5.23 19.08
CA VAL A 85 -26.68 6.06 20.20
C VAL A 85 -25.54 6.46 21.13
N TYR A 86 -25.54 7.71 21.59
CA TYR A 86 -24.60 8.19 22.62
C TYR A 86 -24.72 7.37 23.91
N GLY A 87 -23.61 7.20 24.64
CA GLY A 87 -23.52 6.23 25.76
C GLY A 87 -23.41 4.75 25.37
N LYS A 88 -23.84 4.34 24.16
CA LYS A 88 -23.72 2.94 23.65
C LYS A 88 -22.88 2.84 22.36
N HIS A 89 -22.01 3.82 22.12
CA HIS A 89 -21.37 4.03 20.83
C HIS A 89 -20.01 3.34 20.65
N ALA A 90 -19.35 2.94 21.74
CA ALA A 90 -17.96 2.46 21.71
C ALA A 90 -17.74 1.28 20.75
N ASN A 91 -18.65 0.30 20.77
CA ASN A 91 -18.60 -0.88 19.91
C ASN A 91 -19.20 -0.66 18.51
N ASN A 92 -19.75 0.53 18.22
CA ASN A 92 -20.31 0.90 16.92
C ASN A 92 -19.46 1.90 16.15
N ILE A 93 -18.21 2.11 16.58
CA ILE A 93 -17.22 2.85 15.78
C ILE A 93 -16.89 2.01 14.55
N ARG A 94 -17.11 2.56 13.35
CA ARG A 94 -16.75 1.94 12.06
C ARG A 94 -15.30 2.23 11.70
N TYR A 95 -14.91 3.50 11.71
CA TYR A 95 -13.54 3.91 11.41
C TYR A 95 -12.95 4.76 12.54
N ILE A 96 -11.65 4.58 12.79
CA ILE A 96 -10.84 5.50 13.59
C ILE A 96 -9.70 5.97 12.70
N PHE A 97 -9.58 7.26 12.54
CA PHE A 97 -8.52 7.94 11.80
C PHE A 97 -7.57 8.60 12.80
N ASN A 98 -6.27 8.43 12.60
CA ASN A 98 -5.22 9.05 13.41
C ASN A 98 -4.66 10.26 12.68
N ILE A 99 -4.59 11.38 13.38
CA ILE A 99 -4.11 12.67 12.87
C ILE A 99 -2.84 13.07 13.62
N ASP A 100 -1.83 13.52 12.89
CA ASP A 100 -0.60 14.05 13.47
C ASP A 100 -0.74 15.51 13.95
N ALA A 101 0.32 16.05 14.57
CA ALA A 101 0.33 17.42 15.10
C ALA A 101 0.11 18.53 14.05
N TYR A 102 0.22 18.19 12.76
CA TYR A 102 0.03 19.08 11.62
C TYR A 102 -1.33 18.90 10.94
N GLY A 103 -2.23 18.09 11.52
CA GLY A 103 -3.57 17.87 10.99
C GLY A 103 -3.60 16.88 9.81
N LYS A 104 -2.55 16.07 9.61
CA LYS A 104 -2.49 15.10 8.50
C LYS A 104 -2.82 13.69 8.97
N LEU A 105 -3.52 12.95 8.12
CA LEU A 105 -3.83 11.53 8.34
C LEU A 105 -2.57 10.69 8.23
N THR A 106 -2.35 9.84 9.23
CA THR A 106 -1.22 8.90 9.26
C THR A 106 -1.69 7.47 9.12
N LYS A 107 -2.68 7.07 9.91
CA LYS A 107 -3.22 5.70 9.97
C LYS A 107 -4.72 5.72 10.14
N ALA A 108 -5.38 4.61 9.79
CA ALA A 108 -6.75 4.37 10.20
C ALA A 108 -7.00 2.90 10.51
N VAL A 109 -8.11 2.59 11.18
CA VAL A 109 -8.61 1.22 11.34
C VAL A 109 -10.08 1.16 10.95
N LEU A 110 -10.47 0.05 10.33
CA LEU A 110 -11.86 -0.38 10.15
C LEU A 110 -12.18 -1.40 11.23
N ARG A 111 -13.28 -1.23 11.94
CA ARG A 111 -13.78 -2.14 12.96
C ARG A 111 -15.04 -2.85 12.51
N GLU A 112 -15.22 -4.06 13.03
CA GLU A 112 -16.46 -4.81 12.91
C GLU A 112 -17.58 -4.15 13.73
N LYS A 113 -18.81 -4.17 13.20
CA LYS A 113 -19.98 -3.60 13.88
C LYS A 113 -20.31 -4.37 15.15
N GLY A 114 -20.61 -3.67 16.23
CA GLY A 114 -21.00 -4.27 17.50
C GLY A 114 -19.83 -4.83 18.32
N THR A 115 -18.60 -4.73 17.81
CA THR A 115 -17.39 -5.20 18.51
C THR A 115 -16.27 -4.14 18.44
N GLN A 116 -15.13 -4.42 19.06
CA GLN A 116 -13.91 -3.61 18.91
C GLN A 116 -12.88 -4.26 18.00
N ARG A 117 -13.26 -5.37 17.34
CA ARG A 117 -12.38 -6.17 16.50
C ARG A 117 -12.01 -5.37 15.26
N ILE A 118 -10.71 -5.32 14.96
CA ILE A 118 -10.19 -4.63 13.78
C ILE A 118 -10.25 -5.59 12.59
N LEU A 119 -10.87 -5.15 11.49
CA LEU A 119 -10.94 -5.86 10.22
C LEU A 119 -9.79 -5.46 9.30
N SER A 120 -9.46 -4.17 9.31
CA SER A 120 -8.41 -3.63 8.46
C SER A 120 -7.66 -2.49 9.12
N ARG A 121 -6.39 -2.35 8.75
CA ARG A 121 -5.58 -1.18 9.07
C ARG A 121 -5.17 -0.48 7.79
N TYR A 122 -5.07 0.83 7.85
CA TYR A 122 -4.69 1.68 6.73
C TYR A 122 -3.48 2.50 7.11
N GLU A 123 -2.55 2.66 6.17
CA GLU A 123 -1.47 3.63 6.24
C GLU A 123 -1.60 4.59 5.07
N TYR A 124 -1.35 5.87 5.31
CA TYR A 124 -1.48 6.92 4.32
C TYR A 124 -0.10 7.46 3.88
N TYR A 125 -0.04 8.01 2.68
CA TYR A 125 1.12 8.79 2.26
C TYR A 125 1.22 10.09 3.07
N PRO A 126 2.44 10.63 3.29
CA PRO A 126 2.62 11.91 3.98
C PRO A 126 1.82 13.05 3.34
N GLY A 127 1.27 13.93 4.19
CA GLY A 127 0.47 15.08 3.76
C GLY A 127 -1.01 14.78 3.46
N THR A 128 -1.47 13.54 3.66
CA THR A 128 -2.87 13.16 3.42
C THR A 128 -3.82 13.92 4.34
N VAL A 129 -4.93 14.42 3.78
CA VAL A 129 -5.95 15.18 4.53
C VAL A 129 -7.24 14.35 4.62
N TYR A 130 -7.91 14.42 5.77
CA TYR A 130 -9.22 13.79 5.96
C TYR A 130 -10.25 14.33 4.94
N GLY A 131 -11.22 13.50 4.53
CA GLY A 131 -12.16 13.83 3.45
C GLY A 131 -11.61 13.66 2.03
N ALA A 132 -10.30 13.86 1.81
CA ALA A 132 -9.65 13.73 0.49
C ALA A 132 -8.54 12.64 0.47
N HIS A 133 -8.75 11.54 1.21
CA HIS A 133 -7.70 10.57 1.53
C HIS A 133 -7.73 9.29 0.70
N ALA A 134 -8.83 8.98 0.01
CA ALA A 134 -9.03 7.68 -0.64
C ALA A 134 -7.94 7.33 -1.68
N LYS A 135 -7.45 8.33 -2.42
CA LYS A 135 -6.36 8.20 -3.41
C LYS A 135 -4.96 8.26 -2.79
N ASN A 136 -4.85 8.48 -1.49
CA ASN A 136 -3.56 8.59 -0.78
C ASN A 136 -3.38 7.50 0.29
N ILE A 137 -4.22 6.45 0.27
CA ILE A 137 -3.98 5.23 1.02
C ILE A 137 -2.75 4.55 0.42
N LYS A 138 -1.70 4.36 1.23
CA LYS A 138 -0.48 3.65 0.86
C LYS A 138 -0.64 2.14 1.02
N TYR A 139 -1.08 1.70 2.19
CA TYR A 139 -1.30 0.29 2.50
C TYR A 139 -2.68 0.05 3.08
N ILE A 140 -3.25 -1.09 2.71
CA ILE A 140 -4.45 -1.67 3.33
C ILE A 140 -4.06 -3.05 3.84
N PHE A 141 -4.12 -3.25 5.15
CA PHE A 141 -3.79 -4.51 5.82
C PHE A 141 -5.07 -5.24 6.22
N THR A 142 -5.14 -6.53 5.95
CA THR A 142 -6.21 -7.42 6.41
C THR A 142 -5.83 -8.03 7.76
N ILE A 143 -6.76 -7.97 8.72
CA ILE A 143 -6.57 -8.49 10.07
C ILE A 143 -7.52 -9.65 10.30
N ASN A 144 -6.99 -10.80 10.74
CA ASN A 144 -7.82 -11.97 11.06
C ASN A 144 -8.51 -11.82 12.42
N THR A 145 -9.32 -12.81 12.79
CA THR A 145 -10.09 -12.82 14.05
C THR A 145 -9.22 -12.78 15.30
N MET A 146 -7.99 -13.30 15.24
CA MET A 146 -7.00 -13.26 16.32
C MET A 146 -6.21 -11.93 16.39
N GLY A 147 -6.45 -10.99 15.47
CA GLY A 147 -5.76 -9.70 15.45
C GLY A 147 -4.43 -9.67 14.68
N TYR A 148 -4.09 -10.74 13.96
CA TYR A 148 -2.86 -10.82 13.17
C TYR A 148 -3.05 -10.30 11.74
N VAL A 149 -2.01 -9.70 11.18
CA VAL A 149 -1.95 -9.28 9.78
C VAL A 149 -1.77 -10.53 8.90
N THR A 150 -2.66 -10.71 7.94
CA THR A 150 -2.58 -11.84 7.00
C THR A 150 -2.13 -11.40 5.61
N GLN A 151 -2.61 -10.25 5.16
CA GLN A 151 -2.37 -9.72 3.82
C GLN A 151 -2.22 -8.21 3.84
N ALA A 152 -1.57 -7.66 2.81
CA ALA A 152 -1.62 -6.23 2.53
C ALA A 152 -1.73 -5.96 1.03
N THR A 153 -2.37 -4.85 0.70
CA THR A 153 -2.34 -4.27 -0.65
C THR A 153 -1.65 -2.93 -0.57
N GLN A 154 -0.67 -2.70 -1.44
CA GLN A 154 -0.06 -1.39 -1.62
C GLN A 154 -0.64 -0.69 -2.82
N ARG A 155 -0.90 0.61 -2.70
CA ARG A 155 -1.38 1.47 -3.78
C ARG A 155 -0.39 2.58 -4.07
N GLU A 156 -0.45 3.07 -5.30
CA GLU A 156 0.32 4.22 -5.75
C GLU A 156 -0.26 5.53 -5.20
N LYS A 157 0.63 6.48 -4.88
CA LYS A 157 0.25 7.80 -4.33
C LYS A 157 -0.58 8.59 -5.35
N GLY A 158 -1.66 9.21 -4.88
CA GLY A 158 -2.53 10.04 -5.70
C GLY A 158 -3.46 9.25 -6.62
N THR A 159 -3.38 7.92 -6.62
CA THR A 159 -4.20 7.03 -7.45
C THR A 159 -4.82 5.93 -6.59
N GLN A 160 -5.58 5.04 -7.23
CA GLN A 160 -6.03 3.80 -6.59
C GLN A 160 -5.39 2.56 -7.25
N ARG A 161 -4.38 2.79 -8.10
CA ARG A 161 -3.67 1.74 -8.81
C ARG A 161 -2.93 0.87 -7.78
N ILE A 162 -3.17 -0.43 -7.84
CA ILE A 162 -2.48 -1.40 -6.99
C ILE A 162 -1.06 -1.60 -7.53
N LEU A 163 -0.08 -1.49 -6.63
CA LEU A 163 1.32 -1.76 -6.90
C LEU A 163 1.68 -3.20 -6.56
N SER A 164 1.24 -3.68 -5.41
CA SER A 164 1.65 -5.01 -4.93
C SER A 164 0.67 -5.60 -3.92
N TRP A 165 0.69 -6.92 -3.83
CA TRP A 165 -0.03 -7.73 -2.87
C TRP A 165 0.94 -8.53 -2.03
N TYR A 166 0.74 -8.51 -0.72
CA TYR A 166 1.56 -9.19 0.26
C TYR A 166 0.74 -10.25 0.98
N GLN A 167 1.37 -11.37 1.29
CA GLN A 167 0.94 -12.29 2.33
C GLN A 167 2.00 -12.32 3.44
N TYR A 168 1.56 -12.53 4.67
CA TYR A 168 2.44 -12.58 5.83
C TYR A 168 2.42 -13.95 6.50
N ASN A 169 3.51 -14.28 7.18
CA ASN A 169 3.62 -15.47 8.01
C ASN A 169 2.54 -15.48 9.11
N ALA A 170 2.20 -16.68 9.59
CA ALA A 170 1.26 -16.83 10.70
C ALA A 170 1.70 -16.00 11.92
N LYS A 171 0.72 -15.52 12.70
CA LYS A 171 0.92 -14.71 13.91
C LYS A 171 1.67 -13.39 13.68
N THR A 172 1.69 -12.86 12.46
CA THR A 172 2.32 -11.57 12.17
C THR A 172 1.56 -10.42 12.82
N VAL A 173 2.24 -9.63 13.65
CA VAL A 173 1.65 -8.48 14.36
C VAL A 173 1.86 -7.20 13.56
N TYR A 174 0.82 -6.35 13.49
CA TYR A 174 0.93 -5.04 12.86
C TYR A 174 2.01 -4.18 13.57
N GLY A 175 2.80 -3.43 12.81
CA GLY A 175 4.04 -2.80 13.29
C GLY A 175 5.30 -3.67 13.16
N ASN A 176 5.18 -5.00 13.23
CA ASN A 176 6.30 -5.95 13.14
C ASN A 176 6.21 -6.88 11.91
N HIS A 177 5.56 -6.41 10.84
CA HIS A 177 5.20 -7.24 9.68
C HIS A 177 6.20 -7.15 8.53
N ALA A 178 7.03 -6.10 8.48
CA ALA A 178 7.90 -5.81 7.34
C ALA A 178 8.87 -6.95 6.98
N THR A 179 9.36 -7.70 7.97
CA THR A 179 10.28 -8.83 7.79
C THR A 179 9.58 -10.20 7.74
N LYS A 180 8.24 -10.22 7.76
CA LYS A 180 7.43 -11.44 7.85
C LYS A 180 6.62 -11.72 6.59
N VAL A 181 7.03 -11.15 5.45
CA VAL A 181 6.42 -11.41 4.14
C VAL A 181 6.68 -12.85 3.73
N SER A 182 5.63 -13.63 3.51
CA SER A 182 5.68 -15.04 3.08
C SER A 182 5.47 -15.19 1.57
N SER A 183 4.71 -14.26 0.97
CA SER A 183 4.51 -14.17 -0.47
C SER A 183 4.31 -12.72 -0.88
N LEU A 184 4.73 -12.41 -2.09
CA LEU A 184 4.59 -11.10 -2.72
C LEU A 184 4.26 -11.27 -4.19
N LYS A 185 3.36 -10.43 -4.70
CA LYS A 185 3.15 -10.23 -6.14
C LYS A 185 3.11 -8.74 -6.46
N LEU A 186 3.98 -8.29 -7.36
CA LEU A 186 4.00 -6.96 -7.93
C LEU A 186 3.07 -6.92 -9.15
N ASN A 187 2.31 -5.84 -9.29
CA ASN A 187 1.42 -5.62 -10.41
C ASN A 187 2.18 -4.97 -11.60
N VAL A 188 3.20 -5.66 -12.09
CA VAL A 188 4.00 -5.22 -13.25
C VAL A 188 3.12 -5.27 -14.51
N PRO A 189 3.10 -4.23 -15.36
CA PRO A 189 2.41 -4.31 -16.64
C PRO A 189 3.01 -5.42 -17.49
N LEU A 190 2.17 -6.12 -18.24
CA LEU A 190 2.62 -7.08 -19.23
C LEU A 190 2.74 -6.36 -20.58
N ILE A 191 3.86 -6.57 -21.27
CA ILE A 191 4.11 -6.06 -22.61
C ILE A 191 4.60 -7.23 -23.45
N ASN A 192 3.90 -7.55 -24.53
CA ASN A 192 4.36 -8.54 -25.50
C ASN A 192 5.51 -7.94 -26.31
N GLN A 193 6.54 -8.72 -26.64
CA GLN A 193 7.65 -8.23 -27.47
C GLN A 193 7.22 -8.09 -28.94
N ARG A 194 6.36 -8.99 -29.42
CA ARG A 194 5.88 -9.05 -30.80
C ARG A 194 4.70 -8.12 -31.08
N PRO A 195 4.47 -7.75 -32.35
CA PRO A 195 5.27 -8.11 -33.54
C PRO A 195 6.59 -7.32 -33.71
N GLU A 196 6.75 -6.19 -33.03
CA GLU A 196 7.79 -5.19 -33.31
C GLU A 196 9.20 -5.66 -32.97
N LEU A 197 9.35 -6.51 -31.94
CA LEU A 197 10.64 -6.99 -31.47
C LEU A 197 10.70 -8.54 -31.45
N PRO A 198 10.85 -9.21 -32.61
CA PRO A 198 10.88 -10.67 -32.67
C PRO A 198 11.97 -11.33 -31.80
N THR A 199 13.07 -10.63 -31.51
CA THR A 199 14.15 -11.10 -30.63
C THR A 199 14.50 -10.08 -29.53
N GLY A 200 13.58 -9.19 -29.15
CA GLY A 200 13.83 -8.14 -28.14
C GLY A 200 13.26 -8.45 -26.75
N CYS A 201 13.42 -9.68 -26.25
CA CYS A 201 12.86 -10.06 -24.95
C CYS A 201 13.46 -9.22 -23.80
N GLU A 202 14.77 -8.94 -23.80
CA GLU A 202 15.45 -8.21 -22.73
C GLU A 202 14.94 -6.78 -22.61
N ILE A 203 14.87 -6.07 -23.73
CA ILE A 203 14.47 -4.67 -23.72
C ILE A 203 12.97 -4.53 -23.45
N THR A 204 12.16 -5.49 -23.88
CA THR A 204 10.73 -5.56 -23.52
C THR A 204 10.56 -5.80 -22.02
N ALA A 205 11.34 -6.69 -21.43
CA ALA A 205 11.36 -6.94 -19.99
C ALA A 205 11.82 -5.70 -19.19
N VAL A 206 12.87 -5.00 -19.64
CA VAL A 206 13.30 -3.72 -19.07
C VAL A 206 12.20 -2.67 -19.17
N THR A 207 11.46 -2.62 -20.28
CA THR A 207 10.32 -1.70 -20.45
C THR A 207 9.24 -1.96 -19.41
N MET A 208 8.85 -3.22 -19.18
CA MET A 208 7.88 -3.59 -18.15
C MET A 208 8.34 -3.14 -16.75
N MET A 209 9.62 -3.37 -16.42
CA MET A 209 10.21 -2.94 -15.16
C MET A 209 10.18 -1.41 -14.99
N LEU A 210 10.52 -0.65 -16.03
CA LEU A 210 10.51 0.82 -16.01
C LEU A 210 9.10 1.40 -15.93
N GLN A 211 8.13 0.82 -16.65
CA GLN A 211 6.73 1.24 -16.54
C GLN A 211 6.16 0.97 -15.14
N TYR A 212 6.52 -0.16 -14.50
CA TYR A 212 6.12 -0.41 -13.12
C TYR A 212 6.63 0.67 -12.15
N LYS A 213 7.86 1.15 -12.36
CA LYS A 213 8.43 2.28 -11.61
C LYS A 213 7.64 3.60 -11.82
N GLY A 214 6.85 3.69 -12.88
CA GLY A 214 6.11 4.90 -13.27
C GLY A 214 6.78 5.70 -14.38
N VAL A 215 7.82 5.16 -15.03
CA VAL A 215 8.46 5.82 -16.17
C VAL A 215 7.60 5.63 -17.42
N ARG A 216 7.32 6.73 -18.13
CA ARG A 216 6.56 6.71 -19.40
C ARG A 216 7.49 6.40 -20.58
N VAL A 217 7.65 5.12 -20.89
CA VAL A 217 8.50 4.60 -21.98
C VAL A 217 7.83 3.44 -22.70
N ASP A 218 8.17 3.27 -23.98
CA ASP A 218 7.75 2.12 -24.80
C ASP A 218 8.97 1.29 -25.25
N LYS A 219 8.69 0.02 -25.60
CA LYS A 219 9.71 -0.98 -25.94
C LYS A 219 10.50 -0.63 -27.20
N VAL A 220 9.87 0.01 -28.20
CA VAL A 220 10.51 0.32 -29.48
C VAL A 220 11.49 1.48 -29.30
N THR A 221 11.10 2.52 -28.56
CA THR A 221 11.98 3.64 -28.20
C THR A 221 13.20 3.14 -27.44
N LEU A 222 13.01 2.25 -26.47
CA LEU A 222 14.13 1.68 -25.70
C LEU A 222 15.01 0.76 -26.57
N ALA A 223 14.43 -0.03 -27.47
CA ALA A 223 15.19 -0.88 -28.41
C ALA A 223 16.06 -0.07 -29.39
N LYS A 224 15.61 1.13 -29.78
CA LYS A 224 16.41 2.06 -30.59
C LYS A 224 17.54 2.72 -29.81
N LYS A 225 17.38 2.90 -28.49
CA LYS A 225 18.35 3.59 -27.62
C LYS A 225 19.30 2.65 -26.88
N MET A 226 19.03 1.35 -26.82
CA MET A 226 19.93 0.41 -26.14
C MET A 226 21.26 0.30 -26.91
N PRO A 227 22.39 0.10 -26.20
CA PRO A 227 23.68 -0.08 -26.86
C PRO A 227 23.67 -1.27 -27.82
N ARG A 228 24.49 -1.19 -28.87
CA ARG A 228 24.71 -2.27 -29.85
C ARG A 228 26.15 -2.69 -29.83
N HIS A 229 26.41 -3.96 -30.11
CA HIS A 229 27.75 -4.46 -30.30
C HIS A 229 27.75 -5.60 -31.33
N SER A 230 28.83 -5.73 -32.11
CA SER A 230 28.94 -6.74 -33.18
C SER A 230 28.91 -8.18 -32.66
N SER A 231 29.60 -8.45 -31.54
CA SER A 231 29.73 -9.82 -30.99
C SER A 231 29.62 -9.98 -29.47
N ASN A 232 29.80 -8.94 -28.66
CA ASN A 232 29.88 -9.03 -27.21
C ASN A 232 28.61 -8.50 -26.50
N PRO A 233 27.75 -9.39 -25.96
CA PRO A 233 26.51 -8.99 -25.29
C PRO A 233 26.72 -8.22 -23.98
N ASN A 234 27.92 -8.26 -23.38
CA ASN A 234 28.24 -7.42 -22.21
C ASN A 234 28.46 -5.95 -22.58
N LEU A 235 28.68 -5.63 -23.86
CA LEU A 235 28.93 -4.28 -24.34
C LEU A 235 27.74 -3.69 -25.12
N GLY A 236 26.85 -4.52 -25.66
CA GLY A 236 25.62 -4.07 -26.33
C GLY A 236 24.84 -5.23 -26.94
N TYR A 237 23.66 -4.95 -27.48
CA TYR A 237 22.82 -5.94 -28.13
C TYR A 237 23.48 -6.44 -29.42
N VAL A 238 23.57 -7.76 -29.56
CA VAL A 238 24.17 -8.46 -30.70
C VAL A 238 23.08 -8.89 -31.70
N GLY A 239 23.27 -8.53 -32.97
CA GLY A 239 22.29 -8.77 -34.05
C GLY A 239 21.22 -7.68 -34.12
N ASN A 240 20.01 -7.98 -34.62
CA ASN A 240 18.94 -6.99 -34.78
C ASN A 240 17.61 -7.40 -34.09
N PRO A 241 17.18 -6.70 -33.01
CA PRO A 241 16.00 -7.05 -32.22
C PRO A 241 14.68 -6.91 -32.98
N PHE A 242 14.68 -6.15 -34.08
CA PHE A 242 13.52 -5.91 -34.96
C PHE A 242 13.35 -7.02 -36.01
N THR A 243 14.20 -8.05 -35.99
CA THR A 243 14.20 -9.15 -36.97
C THR A 243 14.35 -10.49 -36.27
N LYS A 244 14.33 -11.59 -37.02
CA LYS A 244 14.64 -12.92 -36.48
C LYS A 244 16.14 -13.16 -36.27
N SER A 245 17.00 -12.24 -36.71
CA SER A 245 18.47 -12.36 -36.67
C SER A 245 19.12 -11.57 -35.52
N GLY A 246 18.43 -11.44 -34.39
CA GLY A 246 18.99 -10.90 -33.15
C GLY A 246 19.32 -12.00 -32.15
N TRP A 247 20.26 -11.72 -31.25
CA TRP A 247 20.67 -12.67 -30.22
C TRP A 247 20.30 -12.21 -28.82
N THR A 248 21.08 -11.32 -28.19
CA THR A 248 20.85 -10.91 -26.81
C THR A 248 21.66 -9.67 -26.43
N ILE A 249 21.36 -9.12 -25.25
CA ILE A 249 22.14 -8.10 -24.53
C ILE A 249 22.18 -8.49 -23.04
N TYR A 250 23.33 -8.31 -22.39
CA TYR A 250 23.49 -8.67 -20.98
C TYR A 250 23.37 -7.47 -20.04
N PRO A 251 23.10 -7.72 -18.73
CA PRO A 251 22.94 -6.66 -17.74
C PRO A 251 23.99 -5.54 -17.76
N PRO A 252 25.31 -5.79 -17.91
CA PRO A 252 26.32 -4.73 -17.92
C PRO A 252 26.04 -3.63 -18.96
N ALA A 253 25.68 -4.01 -20.19
CA ALA A 253 25.38 -3.06 -21.27
C ALA A 253 24.09 -2.27 -21.04
N LEU A 254 23.12 -2.83 -20.31
CA LEU A 254 21.85 -2.17 -20.01
C LEU A 254 21.93 -1.17 -18.85
N MET A 255 22.99 -1.22 -18.03
CA MET A 255 23.12 -0.40 -16.82
C MET A 255 22.97 1.10 -17.08
N GLY A 256 23.63 1.62 -18.12
CA GLY A 256 23.56 3.05 -18.48
C GLY A 256 22.14 3.46 -18.88
N LEU A 257 21.50 2.67 -19.75
CA LEU A 257 20.13 2.90 -20.19
C LEU A 257 19.16 2.88 -19.00
N VAL A 258 19.21 1.83 -18.17
CA VAL A 258 18.34 1.71 -16.99
C VAL A 258 18.56 2.88 -16.03
N LYS A 259 19.82 3.26 -15.76
CA LYS A 259 20.15 4.39 -14.88
C LYS A 259 19.56 5.70 -15.41
N ASN A 260 19.66 5.94 -16.72
CA ASN A 260 19.13 7.16 -17.33
C ASN A 260 17.61 7.32 -17.17
N TYR A 261 16.85 6.21 -17.26
CA TYR A 261 15.39 6.25 -17.15
C TYR A 261 14.87 6.08 -15.71
N ALA A 262 15.55 5.26 -14.89
CA ALA A 262 15.13 4.98 -13.53
C ALA A 262 15.82 5.84 -12.46
N GLY A 263 16.81 6.66 -12.83
CA GLY A 263 17.67 7.40 -11.91
C GLY A 263 18.74 6.54 -11.20
N SER A 264 18.61 5.22 -11.27
CA SER A 264 19.51 4.23 -10.70
C SER A 264 19.45 2.94 -11.51
N ALA A 265 20.50 2.14 -11.45
CA ALA A 265 20.53 0.80 -12.03
C ALA A 265 21.31 -0.11 -11.09
N LYS A 266 20.94 -1.39 -11.05
CA LYS A 266 21.61 -2.40 -10.25
C LYS A 266 21.80 -3.67 -11.06
N ASN A 267 23.05 -4.02 -11.32
CA ASN A 267 23.40 -5.33 -11.85
C ASN A 267 23.31 -6.33 -10.71
N LEU A 268 22.44 -7.32 -10.85
CA LEU A 268 22.19 -8.38 -9.88
C LEU A 268 22.71 -9.74 -10.39
N THR A 269 23.56 -9.73 -11.42
CA THR A 269 24.18 -10.94 -11.93
C THR A 269 24.93 -11.66 -10.82
N GLY A 270 24.64 -12.94 -10.62
CA GLY A 270 25.25 -13.77 -9.57
C GLY A 270 24.65 -13.57 -8.17
N ALA A 271 23.65 -12.71 -7.99
CA ALA A 271 23.04 -12.46 -6.70
C ALA A 271 22.39 -13.72 -6.09
N SER A 272 22.28 -13.76 -4.76
CA SER A 272 21.54 -14.81 -4.06
C SER A 272 20.03 -14.66 -4.22
N ASN A 273 19.28 -15.76 -4.08
CA ASN A 273 17.82 -15.74 -4.09
C ASN A 273 17.24 -14.76 -3.06
N GLY A 274 17.80 -14.71 -1.85
CA GLY A 274 17.38 -13.74 -0.83
C GLY A 274 17.61 -12.28 -1.26
N THR A 275 18.65 -12.01 -2.07
CA THR A 275 18.86 -10.67 -2.64
C THR A 275 17.81 -10.32 -3.70
N ILE A 276 17.44 -11.29 -4.55
CA ILE A 276 16.36 -11.14 -5.55
C ILE A 276 15.02 -10.89 -4.83
N GLU A 277 14.68 -11.71 -3.84
CA GLU A 277 13.45 -11.55 -3.06
C GLU A 277 13.42 -10.22 -2.29
N LYS A 278 14.54 -9.79 -1.70
CA LYS A 278 14.65 -8.47 -1.06
C LYS A 278 14.42 -7.33 -2.06
N GLN A 279 14.92 -7.46 -3.28
CA GLN A 279 14.67 -6.48 -4.34
C GLN A 279 13.17 -6.41 -4.67
N LEU A 280 12.50 -7.56 -4.79
CA LEU A 280 11.05 -7.62 -5.03
C LEU A 280 10.26 -7.01 -3.86
N VAL A 281 10.59 -7.35 -2.60
CA VAL A 281 9.96 -6.77 -1.38
C VAL A 281 10.07 -5.25 -1.36
N ASN A 282 11.16 -4.70 -1.89
CA ASN A 282 11.35 -3.26 -2.07
C ASN A 282 10.58 -2.66 -3.27
N ASN A 283 9.59 -3.39 -3.80
CA ASN A 283 8.80 -3.02 -4.98
C ASN A 283 9.66 -2.68 -6.19
N LYS A 284 10.69 -3.49 -6.44
CA LYS A 284 11.56 -3.36 -7.61
C LYS A 284 11.54 -4.69 -8.37
N PRO A 285 10.82 -4.78 -9.50
CA PRO A 285 10.87 -5.94 -10.37
C PRO A 285 12.31 -6.23 -10.82
N VAL A 286 12.58 -7.48 -11.15
CA VAL A 286 13.93 -7.90 -11.56
C VAL A 286 13.83 -8.56 -12.93
N VAL A 287 14.53 -7.99 -13.90
CA VAL A 287 14.71 -8.66 -15.20
C VAL A 287 15.78 -9.72 -15.03
N VAL A 288 15.50 -10.94 -15.48
CA VAL A 288 16.40 -12.10 -15.37
C VAL A 288 16.53 -12.77 -16.73
N LEU A 289 17.71 -13.34 -17.01
CA LEU A 289 17.94 -14.11 -18.22
C LEU A 289 17.99 -15.60 -17.86
N VAL A 290 17.29 -16.45 -18.61
CA VAL A 290 17.12 -17.88 -18.34
C VAL A 290 17.36 -18.72 -19.59
N SER A 291 17.73 -19.99 -19.42
CA SER A 291 17.92 -20.94 -20.51
C SER A 291 17.85 -22.40 -20.03
N ARG A 292 17.37 -23.37 -20.81
CA ARG A 292 16.63 -23.23 -22.07
C ARG A 292 15.15 -23.06 -21.76
N MET A 293 14.48 -22.11 -22.39
CA MET A 293 13.04 -21.88 -22.24
C MET A 293 12.49 -21.50 -23.62
N HIS A 294 11.35 -22.07 -24.02
CA HIS A 294 10.71 -21.87 -25.34
C HIS A 294 11.65 -22.08 -26.55
N GLY A 295 12.68 -22.93 -26.41
CA GLY A 295 13.67 -23.17 -27.44
C GLY A 295 14.78 -22.11 -27.55
N PHE A 296 14.74 -21.03 -26.76
CA PHE A 296 15.77 -19.99 -26.78
C PHE A 296 17.06 -20.42 -26.08
N SER A 297 18.20 -19.99 -26.63
CA SER A 297 19.50 -20.04 -25.95
C SER A 297 19.58 -19.06 -24.78
N VAL A 298 18.87 -17.93 -24.89
CA VAL A 298 18.74 -16.87 -23.87
C VAL A 298 17.32 -16.32 -23.97
N HIS A 299 16.58 -16.32 -22.87
CA HIS A 299 15.27 -15.68 -22.77
C HIS A 299 15.21 -14.74 -21.58
N ALA A 300 14.47 -13.64 -21.69
CA ALA A 300 14.35 -12.65 -20.63
C ALA A 300 12.95 -12.63 -20.04
N LEU A 301 12.90 -12.70 -18.71
CA LEU A 301 11.68 -12.65 -17.91
C LEU A 301 11.74 -11.45 -16.96
N VAL A 302 10.58 -11.00 -16.48
CA VAL A 302 10.51 -10.06 -15.36
C VAL A 302 9.96 -10.78 -14.15
N LEU A 303 10.80 -11.03 -13.14
CA LEU A 303 10.31 -11.51 -11.85
C LEU A 303 9.41 -10.44 -11.22
N THR A 304 8.20 -10.85 -10.89
CA THR A 304 7.15 -10.03 -10.31
C THR A 304 6.82 -10.46 -8.89
N GLY A 305 7.32 -11.58 -8.39
CA GLY A 305 6.95 -12.03 -7.06
C GLY A 305 7.54 -13.36 -6.67
N PHE A 306 7.20 -13.79 -5.45
CA PHE A 306 7.56 -15.11 -4.94
C PHE A 306 6.54 -15.60 -3.91
N ASP A 307 6.58 -16.88 -3.62
CA ASP A 307 6.06 -17.48 -2.40
C ASP A 307 7.12 -18.43 -1.81
N GLN A 308 6.72 -19.33 -0.91
CA GLN A 308 7.64 -20.28 -0.27
C GLN A 308 8.38 -21.15 -1.30
N SER A 309 7.70 -21.57 -2.36
CA SER A 309 8.18 -22.62 -3.28
C SER A 309 8.36 -22.14 -4.72
N ASN A 310 7.83 -20.97 -5.08
CA ASN A 310 7.77 -20.48 -6.45
C ASN A 310 8.23 -19.04 -6.60
N TYR A 311 8.65 -18.71 -7.81
CA TYR A 311 8.70 -17.34 -8.32
C TYR A 311 7.51 -17.08 -9.25
N TYR A 312 7.11 -15.82 -9.32
CA TYR A 312 6.14 -15.30 -10.28
C TYR A 312 6.85 -14.39 -11.28
N TYR A 313 6.48 -14.46 -12.55
CA TYR A 313 7.11 -13.66 -13.60
C TYR A 313 6.14 -13.26 -14.71
N ASN A 314 6.49 -12.19 -15.42
CA ASN A 314 5.87 -11.87 -16.70
C ASN A 314 6.77 -12.37 -17.84
N ASP A 315 6.15 -12.95 -18.86
CA ASP A 315 6.82 -13.42 -20.06
C ASP A 315 6.30 -12.67 -21.29
N CYS A 316 7.18 -11.89 -21.92
CA CYS A 316 6.85 -11.09 -23.10
C CYS A 316 6.75 -11.91 -24.39
N TRP A 317 7.17 -13.17 -24.38
CA TRP A 317 7.06 -14.09 -25.51
C TRP A 317 5.71 -14.78 -25.56
N THR A 318 5.28 -15.37 -24.45
CA THR A 318 3.99 -16.08 -24.34
C THR A 318 2.83 -15.14 -24.05
N GLY A 319 3.10 -13.95 -23.51
CA GLY A 319 2.07 -13.04 -23.03
C GLY A 319 1.44 -13.46 -21.72
N GLU A 320 2.14 -14.27 -20.92
CA GLU A 320 1.66 -14.67 -19.59
C GLU A 320 2.07 -13.66 -18.52
N LYS A 321 1.08 -13.15 -17.78
CA LYS A 321 1.28 -12.27 -16.63
C LYS A 321 1.28 -13.07 -15.33
N ASN A 322 2.28 -12.86 -14.48
CA ASN A 322 2.44 -13.59 -13.22
C ASN A 322 2.39 -15.12 -13.40
N ALA A 323 2.97 -15.63 -14.49
CA ALA A 323 3.27 -17.03 -14.67
C ALA A 323 4.08 -17.55 -13.47
N LYS A 324 3.92 -18.82 -13.13
CA LYS A 324 4.50 -19.42 -11.94
C LYS A 324 5.55 -20.46 -12.33
N ILE A 325 6.68 -20.46 -11.63
CA ILE A 325 7.75 -21.44 -11.79
C ILE A 325 8.29 -21.84 -10.41
N SER A 326 8.59 -23.12 -10.21
CA SER A 326 9.19 -23.54 -8.93
C SER A 326 10.56 -22.90 -8.76
N LYS A 327 10.97 -22.60 -7.52
CA LYS A 327 12.29 -22.02 -7.24
C LYS A 327 13.42 -22.93 -7.73
N ALA A 328 13.25 -24.25 -7.60
CA ALA A 328 14.22 -25.23 -8.09
C ALA A 328 14.42 -25.12 -9.61
N GLU A 329 13.31 -25.14 -10.38
CA GLU A 329 13.37 -25.05 -11.83
C GLU A 329 13.88 -23.69 -12.30
N PHE A 330 13.41 -22.61 -11.68
CA PHE A 330 13.93 -21.27 -11.94
C PHE A 330 15.45 -21.20 -11.73
N ASN A 331 15.95 -21.70 -10.61
CA ASN A 331 17.38 -21.65 -10.29
C ASN A 331 18.23 -22.46 -11.29
N ARG A 332 17.69 -23.58 -11.79
CA ARG A 332 18.32 -24.36 -12.87
C ARG A 332 18.43 -23.53 -14.15
N LEU A 333 17.32 -22.95 -14.61
CA LEU A 333 17.29 -22.17 -15.85
C LEU A 333 18.10 -20.87 -15.77
N TRP A 334 18.03 -20.18 -14.63
CA TRP A 334 18.78 -18.96 -14.36
C TRP A 334 20.29 -19.26 -14.19
N GLY A 335 20.62 -20.41 -13.60
CA GLY A 335 22.00 -20.91 -13.46
C GLY A 335 22.69 -21.10 -14.81
N ASN A 336 21.96 -21.61 -15.81
CA ASN A 336 22.46 -21.77 -17.19
C ASN A 336 22.78 -20.43 -17.90
N GLN A 337 22.42 -19.30 -17.31
CA GLN A 337 22.69 -17.95 -17.82
C GLN A 337 23.54 -17.14 -16.84
N SER A 338 24.46 -17.81 -16.12
CA SER A 338 25.36 -17.17 -15.14
C SER A 338 24.60 -16.36 -14.07
N LYS A 339 23.34 -16.71 -13.80
CA LYS A 339 22.45 -15.98 -12.90
C LYS A 339 22.35 -14.48 -13.24
N ARG A 340 22.27 -14.14 -14.52
CA ARG A 340 22.15 -12.75 -15.00
C ARG A 340 20.85 -12.11 -14.57
N ALA A 341 20.94 -10.92 -13.99
CA ALA A 341 19.80 -10.15 -13.54
C ALA A 341 20.09 -8.64 -13.51
N ILE A 342 19.07 -7.83 -13.73
CA ILE A 342 19.13 -6.36 -13.63
C ILE A 342 17.87 -5.80 -12.98
N SER A 343 18.06 -4.77 -12.15
CA SER A 343 17.00 -3.96 -11.56
C SER A 343 17.45 -2.49 -11.45
N TYR A 344 16.76 -1.67 -10.67
CA TYR A 344 17.12 -0.28 -10.39
C TYR A 344 17.13 0.04 -8.90
#